data_AF-A0A8T7FLJ3-F1
#
_entry.id   AF-A0A8T7FLJ3-F1
#
_cell.length_a   1.000
_cell.length_b   1.000
_cell.length_c   1.000
_cell.angle_alpha   90.00
_cell.angle_beta   90.00
_cell.angle_gamma   90.00
#
_symmetry.space_group_name_H-M   'P 1'
#
loop_
_entity.id
_entity.type
_entity.pdbx_description
1 polymer ?
#
loop_
_entity_poly.entity_id
_entity_poly.type
_entity_poly.pdbx_seq_one_letter_code
_entity_poly.pdbx_strand_id
1 'polypeptide(L)' 'MSTQTCEQVMEEKKVYTSSSSANVGSVTRSLFTRQTGQALITLGTLFKHIPPFNETIDSNTGETLISIGKKLKGIK' A
#
# COMPACT_ATOMS: atom_id res chain seq x y z
N MET A 1 -41.87 24.24 5.75
CA MET A 1 -41.20 22.97 5.42
C MET A 1 -41.06 22.95 3.90
N SER A 2 -40.05 23.57 3.28
CA SER A 2 -38.67 23.05 3.09
C SER A 2 -38.72 21.53 2.82
N THR A 3 -38.30 20.97 1.68
CA THR A 3 -37.22 21.34 0.74
C THR A 3 -37.34 20.56 -0.59
N GLN A 4 -36.83 21.20 -1.65
CA GLN A 4 -36.03 20.63 -2.75
C GLN A 4 -36.61 19.59 -3.72
N THR A 5 -36.96 20.12 -4.88
CA THR A 5 -36.69 19.59 -6.22
C THR A 5 -35.33 18.86 -6.31
N CYS A 6 -35.37 17.57 -6.65
CA CYS A 6 -34.20 16.78 -7.05
C CYS A 6 -34.50 16.09 -8.40
N GLU A 7 -34.68 16.89 -9.44
CA GLU A 7 -34.57 16.42 -10.83
C GLU A 7 -33.21 16.91 -11.36
N GLN A 8 -32.13 16.24 -10.94
CA GLN A 8 -30.83 16.43 -11.58
C GLN A 8 -30.74 15.51 -12.80
N VAL A 9 -31.03 16.18 -13.92
CA VAL A 9 -30.73 15.86 -15.31
C VAL A 9 -29.52 14.93 -15.47
N MET A 10 -29.74 13.82 -16.18
CA MET A 10 -28.70 12.99 -16.79
C MET A 10 -27.94 13.85 -17.80
N GLU A 11 -26.79 14.39 -17.41
CA GLU A 11 -25.83 14.94 -18.37
C GLU A 11 -24.81 13.86 -18.70
N GLU A 12 -24.94 13.32 -19.91
CA GLU A 12 -24.00 12.39 -20.55
C GLU A 12 -22.59 12.99 -20.58
N LYS A 13 -21.81 12.79 -19.52
CA LYS A 13 -20.38 13.04 -19.58
C LYS A 13 -19.68 11.86 -20.26
N LYS A 14 -19.80 11.88 -21.58
CA LYS A 14 -18.89 11.36 -22.60
C LYS A 14 -17.67 10.66 -22.01
N VAL A 15 -17.76 9.33 -21.97
CA VAL A 15 -16.64 8.40 -21.74
C VAL A 15 -15.61 8.66 -22.84
N TYR A 16 -14.66 9.55 -22.55
CA TYR A 16 -13.42 9.64 -23.33
C TYR A 16 -12.50 8.52 -22.86
N THR A 17 -12.73 7.33 -23.42
CA THR A 17 -11.70 6.30 -23.50
C THR A 17 -10.58 6.83 -24.39
N SER A 18 -9.55 7.41 -23.81
CA SER A 18 -8.23 7.56 -24.43
C SER A 18 -7.18 7.77 -23.33
N SER A 19 -6.33 6.75 -23.15
CA SER A 19 -5.05 6.71 -22.40
C SER A 19 -5.03 6.68 -20.85
N SER A 20 -6.01 6.06 -20.15
CA SER A 20 -5.95 5.89 -18.68
C SER A 20 -5.61 4.46 -18.19
N SER A 21 -4.77 3.72 -18.91
CA SER A 21 -4.28 2.41 -18.43
C SER A 21 -3.00 2.53 -17.58
N ALA A 22 -2.18 3.56 -17.82
CA ALA A 22 -0.90 3.74 -17.11
C ALA A 22 -1.05 4.27 -15.67
N ASN A 23 -2.06 5.10 -15.40
CA ASN A 23 -2.18 5.80 -14.12
C ASN A 23 -2.74 4.91 -12.99
N VAL A 24 -3.67 4.01 -13.31
CA VAL A 24 -4.21 3.03 -12.35
C VAL A 24 -3.14 2.00 -11.97
N GLY A 25 -2.33 1.54 -12.93
CA GLY A 25 -1.21 0.64 -12.66
C GLY A 25 -0.16 1.25 -11.73
N SER A 26 0.10 2.55 -11.86
CA SER A 26 1.04 3.29 -11.00
C SER A 26 0.54 3.43 -9.56
N VAL A 27 -0.74 3.79 -9.37
CA VAL A 27 -1.34 3.94 -8.03
C VAL A 27 -1.45 2.60 -7.32
N THR A 28 -1.90 1.55 -8.00
CA THR A 28 -1.97 0.20 -7.42
C THR A 28 -0.59 -0.34 -7.09
N ARG A 29 0.41 -0.11 -7.95
CA ARG A 29 1.81 -0.48 -7.67
C ARG A 29 2.36 0.27 -6.46
N SER A 30 2.07 1.57 -6.32
CA SER A 30 2.49 2.38 -5.17
C SER A 30 1.86 1.90 -3.86
N LEU A 31 0.56 1.60 -3.88
CA LEU A 31 -0.16 1.05 -2.72
C LEU A 31 0.39 -0.33 -2.34
N PHE A 32 0.55 -1.23 -3.30
CA PHE A 32 1.13 -2.55 -3.08
C PHE A 32 2.55 -2.42 -2.53
N THR A 33 3.39 -1.54 -3.09
CA THR A 33 4.75 -1.29 -2.61
C THR A 33 4.76 -0.86 -1.14
N ARG A 34 3.87 0.05 -0.74
CA ARG A 34 3.74 0.48 0.66
C ARG A 34 3.26 -0.65 1.57
N GLN A 35 2.29 -1.46 1.14
CA GLN A 35 1.78 -2.60 1.89
C GLN A 35 2.85 -3.69 2.08
N THR A 36 3.57 -4.03 1.00
CA THR A 36 4.73 -4.92 1.07
C THR A 36 5.78 -4.37 2.03
N GLY A 37 6.05 -3.06 1.98
CA GLY A 37 6.96 -2.41 2.92
C GLY A 37 6.55 -2.58 4.38
N GLN A 38 5.26 -2.41 4.68
CA GLN A 38 4.73 -2.65 6.02
C GLN A 38 4.82 -4.13 6.44
N ALA A 39 4.51 -5.06 5.54
CA ALA A 39 4.60 -6.49 5.82
C ALA A 39 6.03 -6.92 6.15
N LEU A 40 7.03 -6.41 5.43
CA LEU A 40 8.44 -6.68 5.69
C LEU A 40 8.91 -6.13 7.05
N ILE A 41 8.48 -4.91 7.42
CA ILE A 41 8.77 -4.36 8.76
C ILE A 41 8.19 -5.26 9.85
N THR A 42 6.94 -5.67 9.69
CA THR A 42 6.26 -6.55 10.66
C THR A 42 6.99 -7.89 10.78
N LEU A 43 7.33 -8.53 9.65
CA LEU A 43 8.02 -9.81 9.63
C LEU A 43 9.42 -9.73 10.24
N GLY A 44 10.19 -8.70 9.89
CA GLY A 44 11.51 -8.50 10.48
C GLY A 44 11.47 -8.21 11.98
N THR A 45 10.42 -7.51 12.46
CA THR A 45 10.19 -7.31 13.90
C THR A 45 9.88 -8.65 14.58
N LEU A 46 9.05 -9.48 13.94
CA LEU A 46 8.74 -10.82 14.40
C LEU A 46 10.00 -11.68 14.57
N PHE A 47 10.87 -11.65 13.56
CA PHE A 47 12.12 -12.41 13.55
C PHE A 47 13.07 -11.97 14.66
N LYS A 48 13.02 -10.71 15.09
CA LYS A 48 13.86 -10.21 16.18
C LYS A 48 13.33 -10.52 17.58
N HIS A 49 12.02 -10.58 17.76
CA HIS A 49 11.40 -10.50 19.10
C HIS A 49 10.63 -11.75 19.51
N ILE A 50 10.29 -12.64 18.58
CA ILE A 50 9.50 -13.84 18.89
C ILE A 50 10.46 -15.05 19.01
N PRO A 51 10.56 -15.67 20.20
CA PRO A 51 11.57 -16.70 20.52
C PRO A 51 11.73 -17.89 19.55
N PRO A 52 10.71 -18.47 18.90
CA PRO A 52 10.98 -19.48 17.86
C PRO A 52 11.70 -18.94 16.62
N PHE A 53 11.60 -17.64 16.33
CA PHE A 53 12.23 -17.02 15.17
C PHE A 53 13.58 -16.39 15.50
N ASN A 54 13.72 -15.70 16.63
CA ASN A 54 15.00 -15.04 16.94
C ASN A 54 16.12 -16.02 17.30
N GLU A 55 15.75 -17.23 17.72
CA GLU A 55 16.69 -18.31 18.02
C GLU A 55 17.12 -19.07 16.75
N THR A 56 16.26 -19.11 15.73
CA THR A 56 16.46 -19.91 14.51
C THR A 56 16.89 -19.10 13.30
N ILE A 57 16.54 -17.81 13.26
CA ILE A 57 16.82 -16.89 12.16
C ILE A 57 17.85 -15.88 12.63
N ASP A 58 18.88 -15.67 11.81
CA ASP A 58 19.92 -14.69 12.11
C ASP A 58 19.33 -13.28 12.30
N SER A 59 19.77 -12.60 13.36
CA SER A 59 19.28 -11.26 13.73
C SER A 59 19.43 -10.24 12.59
N ASN A 60 20.46 -10.38 11.75
CA ASN A 60 20.68 -9.52 10.58
C ASN A 60 19.58 -9.69 9.52
N THR A 61 18.94 -10.87 9.45
CA THR A 61 17.80 -11.10 8.56
C THR A 61 16.61 -10.22 8.94
N GLY A 62 16.32 -10.14 10.25
CA GLY A 62 15.26 -9.26 10.76
C GLY A 62 15.53 -7.79 10.47
N GLU A 63 16.77 -7.33 10.69
CA GLU A 63 17.21 -5.97 10.33
C GLU A 63 17.12 -5.70 8.83
N THR A 64 17.50 -6.67 8.00
CA THR A 64 17.44 -6.55 6.54
C THR A 64 16.00 -6.38 6.07
N LEU A 65 15.07 -7.19 6.58
CA LEU A 65 13.64 -7.08 6.24
C LEU A 65 13.08 -5.71 6.67
N ILE A 66 13.42 -5.24 7.87
CA ILE A 66 13.00 -3.91 8.34
C ILE A 66 13.57 -2.81 7.43
N SER A 67 14.84 -2.89 7.05
CA SER A 67 15.51 -1.92 6.19
C SER A 67 14.86 -1.85 4.80
N ILE A 68 14.64 -3.00 4.16
CA ILE A 68 13.93 -3.07 2.87
C ILE A 68 12.52 -2.52 3.02
N GLY A 69 11.80 -2.92 4.08
CA GLY A 69 10.44 -2.47 4.31
C GLY A 69 10.32 -0.95 4.50
N LYS A 70 11.26 -0.33 5.23
CA LYS A 70 11.36 1.14 5.36
C LYS A 70 11.59 1.83 4.02
N LYS A 71 12.50 1.29 3.20
CA LYS A 71 12.77 1.80 1.85
C LYS A 71 11.52 1.75 0.96
N LEU A 72 10.78 0.64 0.98
CA LEU A 72 9.54 0.49 0.21
C LEU A 72 8.41 1.39 0.72
N LYS A 73 8.32 1.62 2.04
CA LYS A 73 7.32 2.50 2.64
C LYS A 73 7.65 4.00 2.47
N GLY A 74 8.87 4.33 2.04
CA GLY A 74 9.37 5.69 1.92
C GLY A 74 9.67 6.36 3.26
N ILE A 75 9.99 5.55 4.29
CA ILE A 75 10.45 6.04 5.59
C ILE A 75 11.97 6.15 5.53
N LYS A 76 12.49 7.37 5.72
CA LYS A 76 13.93 7.63 5.89
C LYS A 76 14.38 7.24 7.29
#